data_AF-A0A957VRG8-F1
#
_entry.id   AF-A0A957VRG8-F1
#
_cell.length_a   1.000
_cell.length_b   1.000
_cell.length_c   1.000
_cell.angle_alpha   90.00
_cell.angle_beta   90.00
_cell.angle_gamma   90.00
#
_symmetry.space_group_name_H-M   'P 1'
#
loop_
_entity.id
_entity.type
_entity.pdbx_description
1 polymer ?
#
loop_
_entity_poly.entity_id
_entity_poly.type
_entity_poly.pdbx_seq_one_letter_code
_entity_poly.pdbx_strand_id
1 'polypeptide(L)'
;MTTLYQPTQPEIIDALATPWDKWPHLRTRLERARRILTEFDLHYRPGGGFMVDSQSDGTRAYTVSFDGCNCYDYTRRGAVADGRAFCKHYIAVLAYR
;
A
#
# COMPACT_ATOMS: atom_id res chain seq x y z
N MET A 1 2.59 15.69 -15.76
CA MET A 1 2.39 14.72 -14.66
C MET A 1 2.88 13.38 -15.16
N THR A 2 3.98 12.87 -14.63
CA THR A 2 4.52 11.57 -15.05
C THR A 2 3.67 10.50 -14.37
N THR A 3 2.75 9.89 -15.10
CA THR A 3 2.01 8.73 -14.63
C THR A 3 3.02 7.61 -14.37
N LEU A 4 3.15 7.21 -13.10
CA LEU A 4 3.84 5.97 -12.79
C LEU A 4 3.16 4.82 -13.52
N TYR A 5 3.96 3.80 -13.87
CA TYR A 5 3.45 2.50 -14.29
C TYR A 5 2.33 2.06 -13.35
N GLN A 6 1.13 1.83 -13.86
CA GLN A 6 0.00 1.30 -13.10
C GLN A 6 0.01 -0.23 -13.24
N PRO A 7 0.34 -1.00 -12.18
CA PRO A 7 0.30 -2.45 -12.24
C PRO A 7 -1.11 -2.91 -12.58
N THR A 8 -1.20 -3.90 -13.46
CA THR A 8 -2.47 -4.49 -13.89
C THR A 8 -3.09 -5.28 -12.74
N GLN A 9 -4.41 -5.48 -12.79
CA GLN A 9 -5.13 -6.25 -11.77
C GLN A 9 -4.55 -7.67 -11.54
N PRO A 10 -4.11 -8.42 -12.57
CA PRO A 10 -3.37 -9.68 -12.38
C PRO A 10 -2.05 -9.52 -11.62
N GLU A 11 -1.22 -8.53 -11.95
CA GLU A 11 0.06 -8.28 -11.27
C GLU A 11 -0.15 -7.93 -9.79
N ILE A 12 -1.21 -7.17 -9.49
CA ILE A 12 -1.63 -6.87 -8.11
C ILE A 12 -2.08 -8.14 -7.39
N ILE A 13 -2.84 -9.01 -8.05
CA ILE A 13 -3.29 -10.27 -7.45
C ILE A 13 -2.09 -11.16 -7.15
N ASP A 14 -1.16 -11.33 -8.09
CA ASP A 14 0.02 -12.18 -7.93
C ASP A 14 0.96 -11.67 -6.85
N ALA A 15 1.23 -10.36 -6.82
CA ALA A 15 2.05 -9.72 -5.79
C ALA A 15 1.46 -9.88 -4.39
N LEU A 16 0.13 -9.96 -4.29
CA LEU A 16 -0.56 -10.10 -3.02
C LEU A 16 -0.86 -11.57 -2.67
N ALA A 17 -0.97 -12.50 -3.63
CA ALA A 17 -1.43 -13.87 -3.43
C ALA A 17 -0.61 -14.64 -2.37
N THR A 18 0.73 -14.54 -2.43
CA THR A 18 1.60 -15.22 -1.45
C THR A 18 1.37 -14.71 -0.01
N PRO A 19 1.29 -13.39 0.25
CA PRO A 19 0.83 -12.85 1.53
C PRO A 19 -0.57 -13.31 1.99
N TRP A 20 -1.52 -13.50 1.07
CA TRP A 20 -2.92 -13.87 1.41
C TRP A 20 -3.00 -15.24 2.09
N ASP A 21 -2.26 -16.22 1.58
CA ASP A 21 -2.26 -17.58 2.13
C ASP A 21 -1.38 -17.69 3.38
N LYS A 22 -0.27 -16.96 3.42
CA LYS A 22 0.68 -17.01 4.54
C LYS A 22 0.19 -16.22 5.76
N TRP A 23 -0.50 -15.10 5.57
CA TRP A 23 -0.85 -14.16 6.65
C TRP A 23 -2.32 -13.72 6.57
N PRO A 24 -3.27 -14.61 6.93
CA PRO A 24 -4.71 -14.34 6.80
C PRO A 24 -5.18 -13.13 7.63
N HIS A 25 -4.48 -12.77 8.72
CA HIS A 25 -4.76 -11.57 9.51
C HIS A 25 -4.49 -10.25 8.76
N LEU A 26 -3.79 -10.28 7.62
CA LEU A 26 -3.59 -9.12 6.76
C LEU A 26 -4.72 -8.93 5.73
N ARG A 27 -5.68 -9.85 5.61
CA ARG A 27 -6.70 -9.87 4.54
C ARG A 27 -7.40 -8.52 4.34
N THR A 28 -7.91 -7.90 5.41
CA THR A 28 -8.57 -6.58 5.31
C THR A 28 -7.64 -5.47 4.80
N ARG A 29 -6.33 -5.55 5.10
CA ARG A 29 -5.35 -4.57 4.61
C ARG A 29 -5.02 -4.81 3.14
N LEU A 30 -4.96 -6.07 2.73
CA LEU A 30 -4.76 -6.48 1.34
C LEU A 30 -5.95 -6.07 0.46
N GLU A 31 -7.19 -6.28 0.92
CA GLU A 31 -8.40 -5.80 0.22
C GLU A 31 -8.41 -4.29 0.05
N ARG A 32 -8.05 -3.55 1.11
CA ARG A 32 -7.95 -2.09 1.06
C ARG A 32 -6.81 -1.61 0.16
N ALA A 33 -5.68 -2.31 0.13
CA ALA A 33 -4.59 -2.03 -0.78
C ALA A 33 -5.02 -2.22 -2.24
N ARG A 34 -5.76 -3.29 -2.53
CA ARG A 34 -6.37 -3.52 -3.86
C ARG A 34 -7.25 -2.33 -4.25
N ARG A 35 -8.12 -1.87 -3.35
CA ARG A 35 -8.98 -0.69 -3.61
C ARG A 35 -8.16 0.56 -3.90
N ILE A 36 -7.06 0.80 -3.18
CA ILE A 36 -6.15 1.93 -3.46
C ILE A 36 -5.64 1.84 -4.90
N LEU A 37 -5.22 0.66 -5.34
CA LEU A 37 -4.64 0.46 -6.67
C LEU A 37 -5.68 0.54 -7.81
N THR A 38 -6.95 0.26 -7.53
CA THR A 38 -8.02 0.22 -8.54
C THR A 38 -8.91 1.46 -8.58
N GLU A 39 -9.10 2.13 -7.43
CA GLU A 39 -10.08 3.21 -7.25
C GLU A 39 -9.41 4.56 -6.93
N PHE A 40 -8.13 4.58 -6.58
CA PHE A 40 -7.43 5.79 -6.11
C PHE A 40 -6.10 5.99 -6.85
N ASP A 41 -5.57 7.21 -6.75
CA ASP A 41 -4.29 7.56 -7.32
C ASP A 41 -3.14 7.42 -6.29
N LEU A 42 -2.02 6.91 -6.79
CA LEU A 42 -0.72 6.94 -6.13
C LEU A 42 0.17 7.95 -6.87
N HIS A 43 0.60 8.99 -6.17
CA HIS A 43 1.43 10.04 -6.75
C HIS A 43 2.90 9.80 -6.43
N TYR A 44 3.75 9.64 -7.44
CA TYR A 44 5.19 9.61 -7.21
C TYR A 44 5.71 10.98 -6.79
N ARG A 45 6.58 10.99 -5.78
CA ARG A 45 7.45 12.13 -5.46
C ARG A 45 8.90 11.73 -5.70
N PRO A 46 9.56 12.29 -6.73
CA PRO A 46 10.99 12.11 -6.93
C PRO A 46 11.76 12.46 -5.64
N GLY A 47 12.61 11.54 -5.18
CA GLY A 47 13.39 11.70 -3.94
C GLY A 47 12.63 11.49 -2.63
N GLY A 48 11.34 11.15 -2.65
CA GLY A 48 10.50 11.05 -1.45
C GLY A 48 9.51 9.87 -1.40
N GLY A 49 9.49 8.99 -2.40
CA GLY A 49 8.60 7.83 -2.46
C GLY A 49 7.27 8.13 -3.14
N PHE A 50 6.19 7.57 -2.60
CA PHE A 50 4.81 7.70 -3.08
C PHE A 50 4.00 8.53 -2.07
N MET A 51 3.05 9.29 -2.57
CA MET A 51 1.99 9.90 -1.78
C MET A 51 0.67 9.22 -2.09
N VAL A 52 -0.07 8.88 -1.04
CA VAL A 52 -1.42 8.31 -1.15
C VAL A 52 -2.36 9.12 -0.30
N ASP A 53 -3.41 9.65 -0.91
CA ASP A 53 -4.44 10.38 -0.19
C ASP A 53 -5.18 9.46 0.79
N SER A 54 -5.67 10.04 1.87
CA SER A 54 -6.43 9.31 2.88
C SER A 54 -7.83 9.05 2.35
N GLN A 55 -8.18 7.77 2.22
CA GLN A 55 -9.51 7.35 1.72
C GLN A 55 -10.67 7.75 2.66
N SER A 56 -10.37 8.15 3.89
CA SER A 56 -11.36 8.63 4.87
C SER A 56 -11.32 10.14 5.10
N ASP A 57 -10.29 10.83 4.59
CA ASP A 57 -10.09 12.27 4.80
C ASP A 57 -9.28 12.85 3.63
N GLY A 58 -9.97 13.39 2.63
CA GLY A 58 -9.32 13.91 1.41
C GLY A 58 -8.38 15.10 1.64
N THR A 59 -8.28 15.64 2.85
CA THR A 59 -7.33 16.73 3.18
C THR A 59 -5.97 16.20 3.63
N ARG A 60 -5.85 14.89 3.85
CA ARG A 60 -4.66 14.24 4.38
C ARG A 60 -4.04 13.30 3.35
N ALA A 61 -2.72 13.39 3.19
CA ALA A 61 -1.94 12.43 2.41
C ALA A 61 -0.92 11.71 3.30
N TYR A 62 -0.58 10.48 2.91
CA TYR A 62 0.44 9.67 3.55
C TYR A 62 1.65 9.54 2.63
N THR A 63 2.85 9.63 3.19
CA THR A 63 4.09 9.32 2.50
C THR A 63 4.40 7.85 2.70
N VAL A 64 4.73 7.18 1.59
CA VAL A 64 4.94 5.74 1.54
C VAL A 64 6.17 5.47 0.69
N SER A 65 7.10 4.65 1.18
CA SER A 65 8.24 4.15 0.41
C SER A 65 8.22 2.63 0.40
N PHE A 66 9.17 2.03 -0.32
CA PHE A 66 9.40 0.59 -0.26
C PHE A 66 9.96 0.11 1.09
N ASP A 67 10.30 1.03 1.99
CA ASP A 67 10.77 0.74 3.34
C ASP A 67 9.66 0.90 4.40
N GLY A 68 8.59 1.64 4.09
CA GLY A 68 7.48 1.80 5.03
C GLY A 68 6.48 2.90 4.71
N CYS A 69 5.63 3.21 5.70
CA CYS A 69 4.57 4.19 5.58
C CYS A 69 4.47 5.05 6.85
N ASN A 70 4.10 6.33 6.70
CA ASN A 70 3.90 7.22 7.86
C ASN A 70 2.46 7.20 8.42
N CYS A 71 1.58 6.32 7.93
CA CYS A 71 0.22 6.25 8.43
C CYS A 71 0.15 5.62 9.84
N TYR A 72 -0.93 5.91 10.56
CA TYR A 72 -1.11 5.45 11.94
C TYR A 72 -1.03 3.92 12.09
N ASP A 73 -1.63 3.19 11.16
CA ASP A 73 -1.65 1.72 11.16
C ASP A 73 -0.24 1.12 11.05
N TYR A 74 0.61 1.71 10.21
CA TYR A 74 2.00 1.29 10.05
C TYR A 74 2.84 1.65 11.28
N THR A 75 2.78 2.92 11.70
CA THR A 75 3.59 3.46 12.81
C THR A 75 3.28 2.81 14.16
N ARG A 76 2.04 2.38 14.39
CA ARG A 76 1.65 1.60 15.59
C ARG A 76 1.92 0.10 15.47
N ARG A 77 2.43 -0.37 14.33
CA ARG A 77 2.60 -1.80 14.02
C ARG A 77 1.27 -2.56 14.19
N GLY A 78 0.16 -1.96 13.74
CA GLY A 78 -1.20 -2.49 13.89
C GLY A 78 -1.45 -3.81 13.16
N ALA A 79 -0.57 -4.16 12.22
CA ALA A 79 -0.43 -5.49 11.66
C ALA A 79 1.04 -5.79 11.43
N VAL A 80 1.49 -6.93 11.95
CA VAL A 80 2.87 -7.39 11.80
C VAL A 80 2.87 -8.80 11.19
N ALA A 81 3.78 -9.03 10.26
CA ALA A 81 4.08 -10.35 9.75
C ALA A 81 5.59 -10.47 9.50
N ASP A 82 6.18 -11.59 9.90
CA ASP A 82 7.64 -11.82 9.86
C ASP A 82 8.46 -10.63 10.41
N GLY A 83 8.00 -10.03 11.51
CA GLY A 83 8.67 -8.88 12.16
C GLY A 83 8.50 -7.53 11.45
N ARG A 84 7.83 -7.48 10.30
CA ARG A 84 7.59 -6.26 9.52
C ARG A 84 6.17 -5.73 9.71
N ALA A 85 6.04 -4.42 9.82
CA ALA A 85 4.73 -3.77 9.89
C ALA A 85 4.12 -3.65 8.49
N PHE A 86 2.80 -3.85 8.41
CA PHE A 86 2.04 -3.73 7.18
C PHE A 86 0.82 -2.83 7.40
N CYS A 87 0.59 -1.94 6.45
CA CYS A 87 -0.64 -1.17 6.32
C CYS A 87 -1.11 -1.25 4.87
N LYS A 88 -2.37 -0.87 4.61
CA LYS A 88 -2.94 -0.86 3.26
C LYS A 88 -2.10 -0.06 2.24
N HIS A 89 -1.52 1.07 2.66
CA HIS A 89 -0.75 1.95 1.77
C HIS A 89 0.61 1.34 1.41
N TYR A 90 1.30 0.77 2.39
CA TYR A 90 2.58 0.10 2.18
C TYR A 90 2.42 -1.14 1.29
N ILE A 91 1.38 -1.94 1.54
CA ILE A 91 1.04 -3.08 0.68
C ILE A 91 0.76 -2.62 -0.75
N ALA A 92 0.02 -1.52 -0.95
CA ALA A 92 -0.25 -0.99 -2.28
C ALA A 92 1.05 -0.59 -3.00
N VAL A 93 1.98 0.08 -2.30
CA VAL A 93 3.29 0.44 -2.87
C VAL A 93 4.15 -0.77 -3.17
N LEU A 94 4.12 -1.83 -2.35
CA LEU A 94 4.86 -3.06 -2.62
C LEU A 94 4.43 -3.75 -3.92
N ALA A 95 3.21 -3.51 -4.43
CA ALA A 95 2.77 -4.04 -5.72
C ALA A 95 3.49 -3.42 -6.94
N TYR A 96 4.26 -2.34 -6.75
CA TYR A 96 5.08 -1.71 -7.79
C TYR A 96 6.53 -2.22 -7.81
N ARG A 97 6.87 -3.21 -6.98
CA ARG A 97 8.21 -3.78 -6.86
C ARG A 97 8.25 -5.19 -7.44
#